data_AF-A0A0A0JID7-F1
#
_entry.id   AF-A0A0A0JID7-F1
#
_cell.length_a   1.000
_cell.length_b   1.000
_cell.length_c   1.000
_cell.angle_alpha   90.00
_cell.angle_beta   90.00
_cell.angle_gamma   90.00
#
_symmetry.space_group_name_H-M   'P 1'
#
loop_
_entity.id
_entity.type
_entity.pdbx_description
1 polymer ?
#
loop_
_entity_poly.entity_id
_entity_poly.type
_entity_poly.pdbx_seq_one_letter_code
_entity_poly.pdbx_strand_id
1 'polypeptide(L)'
;MLRPLLGQPAEAVLVNGVQVTSPARTVVDLGRYESLQDAVAAADYCLRHHLCTRADLADELALVPAGAPGRARARTAVELADGLSMSPGESFSRVQMFRLNLPRPRLQVAFHDDAGHIGDADFWWEGVIGEFDGRSKYNIPSGAMQSEAGRVLWAEKQREDRLRRLAEVARWVWSDLTQPKRLLTILGEKGIVPERRSTWIDLRGGQSGVA
;
A
#
# COMPACT_ATOMS: atom_id res chain seq x y z
N MET A 1 18.10 1.06 -31.66
CA MET A 1 18.19 2.40 -31.05
C MET A 1 17.29 2.43 -29.83
N LEU A 2 17.86 2.48 -28.62
CA LEU A 2 17.12 2.92 -27.44
C LEU A 2 16.82 4.41 -27.65
N ARG A 3 15.55 4.77 -27.85
CA ARG A 3 15.13 6.17 -27.67
C ARG A 3 15.02 6.36 -26.15
N PRO A 4 15.93 7.09 -25.50
CA PRO A 4 15.71 7.43 -24.10
C PRO A 4 14.39 8.19 -24.05
N LEU A 5 13.47 7.68 -23.23
CA LEU A 5 12.26 8.39 -22.90
C LEU A 5 12.71 9.53 -22.00
N LEU A 6 13.10 10.64 -22.61
CA LEU A 6 13.37 11.87 -21.89
C LEU A 6 12.04 12.26 -21.25
N GLY A 7 11.95 12.05 -19.94
CA GLY A 7 10.84 12.54 -19.13
C GLY A 7 10.69 14.05 -19.32
N GLN A 8 9.66 14.63 -18.71
CA GLN A 8 9.56 16.08 -18.76
C GLN A 8 10.78 16.73 -18.08
N PRO A 9 11.13 17.97 -18.41
CA PRO A 9 12.07 18.71 -17.58
C PRO A 9 11.61 18.66 -16.12
N ALA A 10 12.54 18.41 -15.20
CA ALA A 10 12.31 18.51 -13.78
C ALA A 10 13.44 19.33 -13.18
N GLU A 11 13.16 20.13 -12.17
CA GLU A 11 14.21 20.74 -11.39
C GLU A 11 14.95 19.64 -10.63
N ALA A 12 16.27 19.58 -10.84
CA ALA A 12 17.09 18.59 -10.18
C ALA A 12 17.40 19.03 -8.74
N VAL A 13 17.39 18.06 -7.83
CA VAL A 13 17.87 18.23 -6.45
C VAL A 13 19.23 17.54 -6.31
N LEU A 14 20.09 18.07 -5.45
CA LEU A 14 21.41 17.48 -5.20
C LEU A 14 21.34 16.53 -4.00
N VAL A 15 21.74 15.27 -4.22
CA VAL A 15 21.93 14.27 -3.17
C VAL A 15 23.35 13.74 -3.27
N ASN A 16 24.17 13.96 -2.24
CA ASN A 16 25.58 13.55 -2.21
C ASN A 16 26.38 14.00 -3.45
N GLY A 17 26.09 15.19 -3.97
CA GLY A 17 26.75 15.75 -5.16
C GLY A 17 26.22 15.23 -6.50
N VAL A 18 25.19 14.37 -6.50
CA VAL A 18 24.54 13.84 -7.71
C VAL A 18 23.22 14.56 -7.94
N GLN A 19 22.99 15.02 -9.18
CA GLN A 19 21.70 15.57 -9.59
C GLN A 19 20.68 14.45 -9.76
N VAL A 20 19.59 14.51 -9.01
CA VAL A 20 18.48 13.54 -9.05
C VAL A 20 17.14 14.27 -9.11
N THR A 21 16.06 13.56 -9.42
CA THR A 21 14.69 14.11 -9.31
C THR A 21 14.23 14.19 -7.87
N SER A 22 13.28 15.09 -7.58
CA SER A 22 12.62 15.13 -6.26
C SER A 22 11.86 13.81 -5.98
N PRO A 23 11.59 13.46 -4.72
CA PRO A 23 10.80 12.27 -4.39
C PRO A 23 9.42 12.27 -5.05
N ALA A 24 8.68 13.39 -4.99
CA ALA A 24 7.37 13.52 -5.61
C ALA A 24 7.44 13.34 -7.13
N ARG A 25 8.45 13.96 -7.77
CA ARG A 25 8.67 13.80 -9.21
C ARG A 25 8.96 12.36 -9.60
N THR A 26 9.83 11.70 -8.83
CA THR A 26 10.19 10.29 -9.02
C THR A 26 8.95 9.40 -8.94
N VAL A 27 8.07 9.61 -7.94
CA VAL A 27 6.82 8.87 -7.80
C VAL A 27 5.89 9.09 -9.00
N VAL A 28 5.74 10.32 -9.47
CA VAL A 28 4.92 10.63 -10.66
C VAL A 28 5.48 9.94 -11.90
N ASP A 29 6.79 9.99 -12.12
CA ASP A 29 7.42 9.33 -13.27
C ASP A 29 7.29 7.79 -13.19
N LEU A 30 7.47 7.18 -12.01
CA LEU A 30 7.16 5.76 -11.78
C LEU A 30 5.69 5.45 -12.11
N GLY A 31 4.75 6.29 -11.67
CA GLY A 31 3.34 6.14 -11.99
C GLY A 31 3.03 6.20 -13.49
N ARG A 32 3.84 6.91 -14.28
CA ARG A 32 3.67 7.00 -15.73
C ARG A 32 4.21 5.79 -16.47
N TYR A 33 5.35 5.25 -16.03
CA TYR A 33 6.13 4.31 -16.82
C TYR A 33 6.23 2.91 -16.21
N GLU A 34 6.20 2.79 -14.88
CA GLU A 34 6.30 1.53 -14.15
C GLU A 34 4.94 0.97 -13.75
N SER A 35 4.95 -0.26 -13.21
CA SER A 35 3.72 -0.92 -12.76
C SER A 35 3.01 -0.10 -11.67
N LEU A 36 1.68 -0.19 -11.62
CA LEU A 36 0.89 0.55 -10.61
C LEU A 36 1.31 0.16 -9.18
N GLN A 37 1.63 -1.12 -8.94
CA GLN A 37 2.06 -1.58 -7.62
C GLN A 37 3.41 -0.99 -7.19
N ASP A 38 4.36 -0.83 -8.12
CA ASP A 38 5.67 -0.24 -7.80
C ASP A 38 5.54 1.27 -7.53
N ALA A 39 4.74 1.96 -8.35
CA ALA A 39 4.47 3.38 -8.17
C ALA A 39 3.76 3.67 -6.84
N VAL A 40 2.76 2.88 -6.46
CA VAL A 40 2.06 3.02 -5.17
C VAL A 40 2.98 2.68 -4.00
N ALA A 41 3.79 1.62 -4.09
CA ALA A 41 4.76 1.29 -3.05
C ALA A 41 5.78 2.44 -2.83
N ALA A 42 6.27 3.05 -3.92
CA ALA A 42 7.16 4.21 -3.82
C ALA A 42 6.45 5.44 -3.22
N ALA A 43 5.20 5.70 -3.62
CA ALA A 43 4.40 6.80 -3.07
C ALA A 43 4.17 6.62 -1.56
N ASP A 44 3.72 5.44 -1.15
CA ASP A 44 3.46 5.09 0.25
C ASP A 44 4.73 5.26 1.09
N TYR A 45 5.88 4.77 0.60
CA TYR A 45 7.18 4.95 1.25
C TYR A 45 7.54 6.42 1.42
N CYS A 46 7.43 7.23 0.36
CA CYS A 46 7.75 8.65 0.42
C CYS A 46 6.86 9.40 1.42
N LEU A 47 5.55 9.09 1.45
CA LEU A 47 4.60 9.69 2.39
C LEU A 47 4.89 9.27 3.84
N ARG A 48 5.15 7.98 4.08
CA ARG A 48 5.46 7.42 5.40
C ARG A 48 6.71 8.06 6.00
N HIS A 49 7.72 8.28 5.18
CA HIS A 49 9.02 8.84 5.60
C HIS A 49 9.11 10.36 5.43
N HIS A 50 8.00 11.03 5.12
CA HIS A 50 7.92 12.48 4.93
C HIS A 50 8.92 13.03 3.91
N LEU A 51 9.26 12.23 2.88
CA LEU A 51 10.10 12.65 1.77
C LEU A 51 9.34 13.55 0.79
N CYS A 52 8.03 13.42 0.77
CA CYS A 52 7.10 14.36 0.15
C CYS A 52 5.75 14.31 0.86
N THR A 53 4.90 15.28 0.54
CA THR A 53 3.51 15.36 0.98
C THR A 53 2.57 14.93 -0.14
N ARG A 54 1.28 14.74 0.20
CA ARG A 54 0.23 14.54 -0.80
C ARG A 54 0.07 15.75 -1.73
N ALA A 55 0.33 16.95 -1.23
CA ALA A 55 0.29 18.17 -2.02
C ALA A 55 1.40 18.15 -3.09
N ASP A 56 2.64 17.81 -2.70
CA ASP A 56 3.76 17.70 -3.64
C ASP A 56 3.47 16.68 -4.77
N LEU A 57 2.86 15.54 -4.44
CA LEU A 57 2.44 14.55 -5.43
C LEU A 57 1.37 15.08 -6.39
N ALA A 58 0.42 15.87 -5.88
CA ALA A 58 -0.63 16.48 -6.69
C ALA A 58 -0.08 17.58 -7.59
N ASP A 59 0.84 18.41 -7.08
CA ASP A 59 1.48 19.49 -7.81
C ASP A 59 2.35 18.95 -8.95
N GLU A 60 3.20 17.94 -8.67
CA GLU A 60 4.00 17.28 -9.71
C GLU A 60 3.12 16.60 -10.77
N LEU A 61 2.01 15.98 -10.38
CA LEU A 61 1.06 15.40 -11.32
C LEU A 61 0.37 16.47 -12.19
N ALA A 62 0.13 17.66 -11.64
CA ALA A 62 -0.50 18.77 -12.36
C ALA A 62 0.42 19.35 -13.46
N LEU A 63 1.75 19.26 -13.28
CA LEU A 63 2.73 19.65 -14.29
C LEU A 63 2.72 18.73 -15.52
N VAL A 64 2.21 17.50 -15.40
CA VAL A 64 2.10 16.56 -16.52
C VAL A 64 1.01 17.00 -17.50
N PRO A 65 1.32 17.27 -18.79
CA PRO A 65 0.36 17.80 -19.77
C PRO A 65 -0.87 16.93 -19.95
N ALA A 66 -1.98 17.57 -20.30
CA ALA A 66 -3.20 16.84 -20.68
C ALA A 66 -2.91 15.95 -21.89
N GLY A 67 -3.36 14.68 -21.83
CA GLY A 67 -3.11 13.70 -22.89
C GLY A 67 -1.70 13.10 -22.91
N ALA A 68 -0.78 13.51 -22.04
CA ALA A 68 0.55 12.92 -21.98
C ALA A 68 0.49 11.42 -21.64
N PRO A 69 1.30 10.56 -22.30
CA PRO A 69 1.35 9.13 -22.00
C PRO A 69 1.62 8.87 -20.52
N GLY A 70 0.87 7.94 -19.95
CA GLY A 70 1.01 7.52 -18.55
C GLY A 70 0.36 8.45 -17.52
N ARG A 71 -0.14 9.65 -17.89
CA ARG A 71 -0.72 10.59 -16.91
C ARG A 71 -1.88 10.01 -16.10
N ALA A 72 -2.78 9.27 -16.75
CA ALA A 72 -3.90 8.64 -16.06
C ALA A 72 -3.45 7.56 -15.06
N ARG A 73 -2.41 6.79 -15.40
CA ARG A 73 -1.81 5.78 -14.50
C ARG A 73 -1.15 6.45 -13.29
N ALA A 74 -0.40 7.54 -13.53
CA ALA A 74 0.21 8.31 -12.47
C ALA A 74 -0.83 8.92 -11.53
N ARG A 75 -1.93 9.45 -12.07
CA ARG A 75 -3.06 9.92 -11.26
C ARG A 75 -3.61 8.82 -10.37
N THR A 76 -3.88 7.63 -10.91
CA THR A 76 -4.34 6.49 -10.10
C THR A 76 -3.35 6.11 -9.01
N ALA A 77 -2.03 6.13 -9.29
CA ALA A 77 -1.02 5.86 -8.26
C ALA A 77 -1.06 6.90 -7.13
N VAL A 78 -1.17 8.19 -7.47
CA VAL A 78 -1.29 9.30 -6.50
C VAL A 78 -2.58 9.20 -5.68
N GLU A 79 -3.70 8.87 -6.31
CA GLU A 79 -4.99 8.68 -5.62
C GLU A 79 -4.99 7.47 -4.67
N LEU A 80 -4.27 6.41 -5.03
CA LEU A 80 -4.12 5.24 -4.17
C LEU A 80 -3.07 5.42 -3.07
N ALA A 81 -2.15 6.37 -3.18
CA ALA A 81 -1.07 6.56 -2.21
C ALA A 81 -1.59 6.72 -0.77
N ASP A 82 -0.93 6.10 0.19
CA ASP A 82 -1.27 6.08 1.62
C ASP A 82 -0.04 5.76 2.48
N GLY A 83 0.42 6.74 3.27
CA GLY A 83 1.60 6.62 4.13
C GLY A 83 1.43 5.67 5.31
N LEU A 84 0.23 5.11 5.54
CA LEU A 84 0.00 4.09 6.57
C LEU A 84 0.48 2.70 6.13
N SER A 85 0.69 2.44 4.84
CA SER A 85 1.29 1.18 4.39
C SER A 85 2.71 1.03 4.94
N MET A 86 3.03 -0.13 5.51
CA MET A 86 4.32 -0.40 6.15
C MET A 86 5.27 -1.24 5.32
N SER A 87 4.80 -1.78 4.20
CA SER A 87 5.60 -2.63 3.34
C SER A 87 5.15 -2.57 1.87
N PRO A 88 6.05 -2.89 0.92
CA PRO A 88 5.67 -3.03 -0.49
C PRO A 88 4.56 -4.06 -0.71
N GLY A 89 4.50 -5.10 0.13
CA GLY A 89 3.46 -6.12 0.04
C GLY A 89 2.08 -5.63 0.49
N GLU A 90 2.03 -4.75 1.50
CA GLU A 90 0.78 -4.06 1.87
C GLU A 90 0.31 -3.13 0.75
N SER A 91 1.21 -2.32 0.19
CA SER A 91 0.91 -1.45 -0.96
C SER A 91 0.39 -2.25 -2.15
N PHE A 92 1.04 -3.38 -2.48
CA PHE A 92 0.58 -4.26 -3.55
C PHE A 92 -0.78 -4.90 -3.23
N SER A 93 -1.03 -5.27 -1.97
CA SER A 93 -2.34 -5.78 -1.53
C SER A 93 -3.45 -4.77 -1.83
N ARG A 94 -3.24 -3.48 -1.51
CA ARG A 94 -4.21 -2.41 -1.82
C ARG A 94 -4.44 -2.24 -3.31
N VAL A 95 -3.39 -2.30 -4.13
CA VAL A 95 -3.52 -2.23 -5.59
C VAL A 95 -4.34 -3.40 -6.14
N GLN A 96 -4.17 -4.60 -5.58
CA GLN A 96 -4.96 -5.77 -5.98
C GLN A 96 -6.42 -5.65 -5.53
N MET A 97 -6.68 -5.18 -4.30
CA MET A 97 -8.03 -4.91 -3.80
C MET A 97 -8.75 -3.88 -4.66
N PHE A 98 -8.08 -2.79 -5.03
CA PHE A 98 -8.58 -1.79 -5.98
C PHE A 98 -8.93 -2.42 -7.34
N ARG A 99 -8.02 -3.19 -7.94
CA ARG A 99 -8.26 -3.86 -9.23
C ARG A 99 -9.41 -4.85 -9.21
N LEU A 100 -9.61 -5.52 -8.07
CA LEU A 100 -10.71 -6.47 -7.84
C LEU A 100 -12.01 -5.77 -7.43
N ASN A 101 -12.00 -4.44 -7.30
CA ASN A 101 -13.10 -3.62 -6.80
C ASN A 101 -13.63 -4.07 -5.43
N LEU A 102 -12.74 -4.55 -4.56
CA LEU A 102 -13.07 -4.87 -3.17
C LEU A 102 -13.25 -3.59 -2.35
N PRO A 103 -14.03 -3.62 -1.25
CA PRO A 103 -14.17 -2.48 -0.36
C PRO A 103 -12.81 -1.97 0.13
N ARG A 104 -12.62 -0.65 0.18
CA ARG A 104 -11.36 -0.06 0.68
C ARG A 104 -11.21 -0.35 2.18
N PRO A 105 -10.12 -1.02 2.62
CA PRO A 105 -9.86 -1.23 4.04
C PRO A 105 -9.38 0.06 4.72
N ARG A 106 -9.60 0.13 6.04
CA ARG A 106 -8.81 0.99 6.92
C ARG A 106 -7.47 0.34 7.20
N LEU A 107 -6.38 1.11 7.22
CA LEU A 107 -5.03 0.59 7.45
C LEU A 107 -4.60 0.82 8.89
N GLN A 108 -3.72 -0.05 9.38
CA GLN A 108 -3.02 0.09 10.67
C GLN A 108 -3.97 0.38 11.85
N VAL A 109 -5.08 -0.38 11.91
CA VAL A 109 -6.08 -0.23 12.97
C VAL A 109 -5.59 -0.95 14.23
N ALA A 110 -5.45 -0.21 15.33
CA ALA A 110 -5.03 -0.77 16.61
C ALA A 110 -6.12 -1.60 17.28
N PHE A 111 -5.78 -2.81 17.71
CA PHE A 111 -6.65 -3.72 18.46
C PHE A 111 -6.19 -3.86 19.91
N HIS A 112 -7.18 -3.95 20.81
CA HIS A 112 -6.99 -4.04 22.25
C HIS A 112 -7.96 -5.06 22.85
N ASP A 113 -7.56 -5.70 23.96
CA ASP A 113 -8.43 -6.46 24.85
C ASP A 113 -8.15 -6.07 26.32
N ASP A 114 -8.72 -6.80 27.27
CA ASP A 114 -8.53 -6.56 28.71
C ASP A 114 -7.06 -6.67 29.17
N ALA A 115 -6.21 -7.37 28.41
CA ALA A 115 -4.78 -7.46 28.66
C ALA A 115 -3.97 -6.34 27.98
N GLY A 116 -4.64 -5.41 27.29
CA GLY A 116 -4.03 -4.23 26.65
C GLY A 116 -3.91 -4.36 25.13
N HIS A 117 -2.94 -3.66 24.55
CA HIS A 117 -2.70 -3.66 23.09
C HIS A 117 -2.35 -5.06 22.59
N ILE A 118 -2.95 -5.45 21.48
CA ILE A 118 -2.70 -6.72 20.79
C ILE A 118 -1.76 -6.50 19.61
N GLY A 119 -1.97 -5.40 18.88
CA GLY A 119 -1.21 -5.03 17.69
C GLY A 119 -2.05 -4.20 16.73
N ASP A 120 -1.40 -3.75 15.67
CA ASP A 120 -2.04 -2.98 14.62
C ASP A 120 -2.26 -3.89 13.41
N ALA A 121 -3.50 -3.93 12.91
CA ALA A 121 -3.89 -4.74 11.77
C ALA A 121 -3.52 -4.03 10.46
N ASP A 122 -2.89 -4.74 9.53
CA ASP A 122 -2.52 -4.19 8.22
C ASP A 122 -3.76 -3.64 7.49
N PHE A 123 -4.84 -4.41 7.51
CA PHE A 123 -6.11 -4.10 6.85
C PHE A 123 -7.29 -4.39 7.78
N TRP A 124 -8.29 -3.51 7.78
CA TRP A 124 -9.52 -3.68 8.53
C TRP A 124 -10.76 -3.35 7.69
N TRP A 125 -11.69 -4.30 7.67
CA TRP A 125 -13.08 -4.14 7.27
C TRP A 125 -13.96 -4.44 8.49
N GLU A 126 -15.22 -3.97 8.51
CA GLU A 126 -16.13 -4.22 9.63
C GLU A 126 -16.29 -5.73 9.90
N GLY A 127 -15.59 -6.23 10.93
CA GLY A 127 -15.60 -7.63 11.36
C GLY A 127 -14.49 -8.52 10.77
N VAL A 128 -13.61 -8.00 9.90
CA VAL A 128 -12.53 -8.78 9.25
C VAL A 128 -11.19 -8.05 9.32
N ILE A 129 -10.22 -8.70 9.95
CA ILE A 129 -8.80 -8.33 9.93
C ILE A 129 -8.14 -8.98 8.72
N GLY A 130 -7.41 -8.21 7.94
CA GLY A 130 -6.51 -8.70 6.90
C GLY A 130 -5.05 -8.48 7.26
N GLU A 131 -4.23 -9.51 7.13
CA GLU A 131 -2.78 -9.43 7.37
C GLU A 131 -2.01 -9.89 6.13
N PHE A 132 -1.05 -9.09 5.70
CA PHE A 132 -0.11 -9.50 4.68
C PHE A 132 1.14 -10.11 5.35
N ASP A 133 1.38 -11.39 5.09
CA ASP A 133 2.56 -12.08 5.60
C ASP A 133 3.67 -12.08 4.55
N GLY A 134 4.53 -11.06 4.62
CA GLY A 134 5.80 -11.10 3.91
C GLY A 134 6.64 -12.23 4.46
N ARG A 135 7.11 -13.16 3.61
CA ARG A 135 7.93 -14.35 3.97
C ARG A 135 9.11 -14.10 4.93
N SER A 136 9.47 -12.83 5.18
CA SER A 136 10.54 -12.39 6.07
C SER A 136 10.09 -11.82 7.42
N LYS A 137 8.79 -11.85 7.79
CA LYS A 137 8.32 -11.26 9.06
C LYS A 137 8.79 -12.05 10.30
N TYR A 138 9.24 -13.29 10.12
CA TYR A 138 9.95 -14.04 11.17
C TYR A 138 11.44 -13.68 11.13
N ASN A 139 11.79 -12.52 11.68
CA ASN A 139 13.17 -12.22 12.06
C ASN A 139 13.57 -13.11 13.23
N ILE A 140 13.71 -14.41 13.00
CA ILE A 140 14.57 -15.25 13.84
C ILE A 140 15.97 -14.96 13.33
N PRO A 141 16.83 -14.24 14.09
CA PRO A 141 18.18 -13.97 13.66
C PRO A 141 18.87 -15.27 13.25
N SER A 142 19.66 -15.25 12.17
CA SER A 142 20.48 -16.40 11.80
C SER A 142 21.40 -16.74 12.97
N GLY A 143 21.25 -17.95 13.54
CA GLY A 143 21.96 -18.38 14.74
C GLY A 143 21.22 -18.19 16.07
N ALA A 144 19.95 -17.77 16.06
CA ALA A 144 19.14 -17.70 17.27
C ALA A 144 18.99 -19.09 17.91
N MET A 145 19.04 -19.13 19.24
CA MET A 145 18.84 -20.36 20.00
C MET A 145 17.40 -20.86 19.79
N GLN A 146 17.20 -22.18 19.72
CA GLN A 146 15.87 -22.79 19.52
C GLN A 146 14.81 -22.29 20.53
N SER A 147 15.22 -21.98 21.76
CA SER A 147 14.35 -21.46 22.80
C SER A 147 13.90 -20.00 22.55
N GLU A 148 14.71 -19.19 21.87
CA GLU A 148 14.36 -17.82 21.48
C GLU A 148 13.37 -17.82 20.32
N ALA A 149 13.64 -18.64 19.29
CA ALA A 149 12.69 -18.90 18.21
C ALA A 149 11.33 -19.39 18.73
N GLY A 150 11.35 -20.32 19.70
CA GLY A 150 10.13 -20.82 20.34
C GLY A 150 9.31 -19.74 21.06
N ARG A 151 9.98 -18.77 21.71
CA ARG A 151 9.29 -17.64 22.38
C ARG A 151 8.64 -16.70 21.39
N VAL A 152 9.31 -16.38 20.28
CA VAL A 152 8.75 -15.51 19.22
C VAL A 152 7.51 -16.15 18.60
N LEU A 153 7.59 -17.43 18.25
CA LEU A 153 6.45 -18.18 17.71
C LEU A 153 5.29 -18.27 18.71
N TRP A 154 5.60 -18.48 19.99
CA TRP A 154 4.57 -18.51 21.04
C TRP A 154 3.89 -17.14 21.21
N ALA A 155 4.65 -16.04 21.22
CA ALA A 155 4.10 -14.70 21.33
C ALA A 155 3.20 -14.36 20.12
N GLU A 156 3.61 -14.72 18.90
CA GLU A 156 2.80 -14.50 17.69
C GLU A 156 1.52 -15.34 17.72
N LYS A 157 1.59 -16.61 18.16
CA LYS A 157 0.39 -17.44 18.36
C LYS A 157 -0.57 -16.80 19.36
N GLN A 158 -0.07 -16.35 20.51
CA GLN A 158 -0.90 -15.70 21.52
C GLN A 158 -1.53 -14.39 21.00
N ARG A 159 -0.79 -13.61 20.21
CA ARG A 159 -1.32 -12.43 19.50
C ARG A 159 -2.46 -12.81 18.57
N GLU A 160 -2.26 -13.83 17.74
CA GLU A 160 -3.26 -14.29 16.79
C GLU A 160 -4.52 -14.81 17.49
N ASP A 161 -4.37 -15.62 18.54
CA ASP A 161 -5.49 -16.13 19.33
C ASP A 161 -6.29 -14.99 19.99
N ARG A 162 -5.63 -13.88 20.38
CA ARG A 162 -6.30 -12.67 20.89
C ARG A 162 -7.10 -11.96 19.79
N LEU A 163 -6.52 -11.76 18.60
CA LEU A 163 -7.21 -11.14 17.47
C LEU A 163 -8.42 -11.95 17.00
N ARG A 164 -8.29 -13.28 16.92
CA ARG A 164 -9.37 -14.19 16.48
C ARG A 164 -10.59 -14.20 17.41
N ARG A 165 -10.45 -13.75 18.66
CA ARG A 165 -11.60 -13.56 19.57
C ARG A 165 -12.40 -12.30 19.27
N LEU A 166 -11.81 -11.35 18.54
CA LEU A 166 -12.43 -10.05 18.24
C LEU A 166 -13.00 -9.99 16.83
N ALA A 167 -12.39 -10.68 15.86
CA ALA A 167 -12.78 -10.62 14.46
C ALA A 167 -12.30 -11.85 13.67
N GLU A 168 -12.89 -12.05 12.49
CA GLU A 168 -12.37 -12.99 11.51
C GLU A 168 -11.02 -12.51 10.98
N VAL A 169 -10.09 -13.43 10.72
CA VAL A 169 -8.75 -13.11 10.22
C VAL A 169 -8.55 -13.75 8.84
N ALA A 170 -8.24 -12.92 7.85
CA ALA A 170 -7.75 -13.30 6.53
C ALA A 170 -6.24 -13.06 6.43
N ARG A 171 -5.49 -14.04 5.94
CA ARG A 171 -4.04 -13.89 5.71
C ARG A 171 -3.69 -14.29 4.29
N TRP A 172 -2.76 -13.57 3.70
CA TRP A 172 -2.24 -13.88 2.38
C TRP A 172 -0.75 -13.54 2.28
N VAL A 173 -0.09 -14.16 1.30
CA VAL A 173 1.35 -13.99 1.04
C VAL A 173 1.58 -13.45 -0.37
N TRP A 174 2.84 -13.19 -0.71
CA TRP A 174 3.26 -12.75 -2.04
C TRP A 174 2.67 -13.57 -3.20
N SER A 175 2.62 -14.91 -3.08
CA SER A 175 2.09 -15.77 -4.15
C SER A 175 0.59 -15.65 -4.36
N ASP A 176 -0.16 -15.15 -3.38
CA ASP A 176 -1.59 -14.87 -3.53
C ASP A 176 -1.80 -13.51 -4.24
N LEU A 177 -0.90 -12.55 -4.03
CA LEU A 177 -0.96 -11.24 -4.69
C LEU A 177 -0.66 -11.32 -6.19
N THR A 178 0.27 -12.20 -6.60
CA THR A 178 0.58 -12.42 -8.02
C THR A 178 -0.51 -13.21 -8.76
N GLN A 179 -1.50 -13.75 -8.03
CA GLN A 179 -2.63 -14.50 -8.57
C GLN A 179 -3.95 -13.88 -8.07
N PRO A 180 -4.49 -12.84 -8.73
CA PRO A 180 -5.61 -12.05 -8.22
C PRO A 180 -6.82 -12.86 -7.73
N LYS A 181 -7.12 -14.00 -8.39
CA LYS A 181 -8.21 -14.90 -7.99
C LYS A 181 -8.02 -15.50 -6.60
N ARG A 182 -6.78 -15.78 -6.19
CA ARG A 182 -6.48 -16.33 -4.86
C ARG A 182 -6.79 -15.33 -3.76
N LEU A 183 -6.34 -14.08 -3.92
CA LEU A 183 -6.69 -13.01 -2.99
C LEU A 183 -8.22 -12.82 -2.90
N LEU A 184 -8.92 -12.83 -4.04
CA LEU A 184 -10.37 -12.74 -4.08
C LEU A 184 -11.04 -13.90 -3.32
N THR A 185 -10.56 -15.13 -3.48
CA THR A 185 -11.09 -16.29 -2.75
C THR A 185 -10.88 -16.14 -1.24
N ILE A 186 -9.67 -15.81 -0.81
CA ILE A 186 -9.32 -15.64 0.62
C ILE A 186 -10.22 -14.59 1.28
N LEU A 187 -10.37 -13.43 0.62
CA LEU A 187 -11.18 -12.34 1.15
C LEU A 187 -12.69 -12.63 1.03
N GLY A 188 -13.11 -13.28 -0.05
CA GLY A 188 -14.50 -13.68 -0.29
C GLY A 188 -15.02 -14.71 0.71
N GLU A 189 -14.16 -15.64 1.17
CA GLU A 189 -14.47 -16.58 2.26
C GLU A 189 -14.78 -15.87 3.59
N LYS A 190 -14.31 -14.63 3.75
CA LYS A 190 -14.60 -13.75 4.90
C LYS A 190 -15.71 -12.74 4.62
N GLY A 191 -16.41 -12.85 3.50
CA GLY A 191 -17.51 -11.95 3.12
C GLY A 191 -17.05 -10.64 2.46
N ILE A 192 -15.75 -10.47 2.19
CA ILE A 192 -15.22 -9.31 1.48
C ILE A 192 -15.30 -9.57 -0.02
N VAL A 193 -16.33 -9.03 -0.66
CA VAL A 193 -16.66 -9.27 -2.06
C VAL A 193 -16.65 -7.97 -2.88
N PRO A 194 -16.48 -8.05 -4.22
CA PRO A 194 -16.45 -6.86 -5.06
C PRO A 194 -17.72 -6.01 -4.96
N GLU A 195 -17.54 -4.70 -4.82
CA GLU A 195 -18.64 -3.75 -4.75
C GLU A 195 -19.19 -3.44 -6.15
N ARG A 196 -20.42 -2.94 -6.26
CA ARG A 196 -20.95 -2.44 -7.55
C ARG A 196 -20.34 -1.10 -7.95
N ARG A 197 -19.96 -0.28 -6.97
CA ARG A 197 -19.35 1.04 -7.15
C ARG A 197 -18.06 1.07 -6.34
N SER A 198 -16.98 1.54 -6.95
CA SER A 198 -15.69 1.64 -6.27
C SER A 198 -15.73 2.68 -5.14
N THR A 199 -15.21 2.32 -3.98
CA THR A 199 -14.99 3.18 -2.81
C THR A 199 -13.58 3.79 -2.75
N TRP A 200 -12.74 3.51 -3.75
CA TRP A 200 -11.32 3.89 -3.72
C TRP A 200 -11.04 5.29 -4.25
N ILE A 201 -11.70 5.65 -5.35
CA ILE A 201 -11.51 6.91 -6.06
C ILE A 201 -12.89 7.55 -6.21
N ASP A 202 -13.05 8.75 -5.65
CA ASP A 202 -14.31 9.46 -5.80
C ASP A 202 -14.39 10.07 -7.20
N LEU A 203 -15.14 9.42 -8.09
CA LEU A 203 -15.32 9.87 -9.48
C LEU A 203 -16.14 11.17 -9.61
N ARG A 204 -16.50 11.83 -8.50
CA ARG A 204 -17.28 13.07 -8.45
C ARG A 204 -16.43 14.34 -8.20
N GLY A 205 -15.18 14.36 -8.63
CA GLY A 205 -14.38 15.59 -8.68
C GLY A 205 -14.85 16.55 -9.78
N GLY A 206 -16.02 17.16 -9.62
CA GLY A 206 -16.53 18.24 -10.47
C GLY A 206 -16.98 19.41 -9.59
N GLN A 207 -16.10 20.41 -9.46
CA GLN A 207 -16.32 21.75 -8.89
C GLN A 207 -17.19 21.83 -7.63
N SER A 208 -16.55 22.10 -6.49
CA SER A 208 -17.21 22.86 -5.42
C SER A 208 -16.36 24.10 -5.17
N GLY A 209 -16.70 25.16 -5.90
CA GLY A 209 -16.30 26.50 -5.54
C GLY A 209 -17.11 26.97 -4.32
N VAL A 210 -16.46 27.79 -3.52
CA VAL A 210 -17.02 28.87 -2.68
C VAL A 210 -18.17 28.48 -1.74
N ALA A 211 -17.85 28.37 -0.45
CA ALA A 211 -18.45 29.19 0.61
C ALA A 211 -17.51 29.21 1.81
#